data_AF-T0XY52-F1
#
_entry.id   AF-T0XY52-F1
#
_cell.length_a   1.000
_cell.length_b   1.000
_cell.length_c   1.000
_cell.angle_alpha   90.00
_cell.angle_beta   90.00
_cell.angle_gamma   90.00
#
_symmetry.space_group_name_H-M   'P 1'
#
loop_
_entity.id
_entity.type
_entity.pdbx_description
1 polymer ?
#
loop_
_entity_poly.entity_id
_entity_poly.type
_entity_poly.pdbx_seq_one_letter_code
_entity_poly.pdbx_strand_id
1 'polypeptide(L)'
;AVAEALDARGELLVEAGTGTGKTYAYLVPALRGEGRVIISTGTKALQDQLFKRDLPRVAQALGLTPHAALLKGRANYLCLHRMQLALDDGRGGAHETHQLALIRQWAAATRSGDRAEMAAVPEDAPVWPRVTSTTENCLGGTCPQFEECWLVKARRAAQEAQIVVVNHHLLLADLALKQDGFGEILPGAAAFVMDEAHQLPELAGQFFTESLSHRQLSDLAQDTLAECSGVSGALAALSPVVDVLQQALREARLALEP
;
A
#
# COMPACT_ATOMS: atom_id res chain seq x y z
N ALA A 1 -30.56 5.06 9.49
CA ALA A 1 -29.27 5.77 9.51
C ALA A 1 -28.35 5.34 8.37
N VAL A 2 -27.52 4.28 8.48
CA VAL A 2 -26.52 3.96 7.43
C VAL A 2 -27.15 3.66 6.08
N ALA A 3 -28.19 2.80 6.03
CA ALA A 3 -28.90 2.51 4.80
C ALA A 3 -29.49 3.78 4.15
N GLU A 4 -30.18 4.61 4.94
CA GLU A 4 -30.75 5.88 4.47
C GLU A 4 -29.67 6.83 3.93
N ALA A 5 -28.49 6.90 4.56
CA ALA A 5 -27.39 7.74 4.09
C ALA A 5 -26.83 7.24 2.74
N LEU A 6 -26.70 5.92 2.57
CA LEU A 6 -26.29 5.32 1.30
C LEU A 6 -27.33 5.58 0.20
N ASP A 7 -28.61 5.38 0.49
CA ASP A 7 -29.71 5.58 -0.46
C ASP A 7 -29.85 7.06 -0.86
N ALA A 8 -29.72 7.98 0.11
CA ALA A 8 -29.77 9.42 -0.13
C ALA A 8 -28.46 9.98 -0.71
N ARG A 9 -27.40 9.17 -0.84
CA ARG A 9 -26.04 9.61 -1.21
C ARG A 9 -25.54 10.77 -0.34
N GLY A 10 -25.85 10.71 0.96
CA GLY A 10 -25.51 11.72 1.95
C GLY A 10 -24.28 11.37 2.78
N GLU A 11 -23.87 12.30 3.62
CA GLU A 11 -22.80 12.12 4.59
C GLU A 11 -23.36 11.70 5.95
N LEU A 12 -22.67 10.78 6.62
CA LEU A 12 -23.07 10.30 7.94
C LEU A 12 -21.83 10.02 8.80
N LEU A 13 -21.76 10.67 9.96
CA LEU A 13 -20.79 10.35 11.00
C LEU A 13 -21.50 9.63 12.15
N VAL A 14 -21.02 8.44 12.50
CA VAL A 14 -21.58 7.63 13.60
C VAL A 14 -20.48 7.25 14.56
N GLU A 15 -20.68 7.58 15.83
CA GLU A 15 -19.92 7.03 16.94
C GLU A 15 -20.67 5.83 17.52
N ALA A 16 -20.00 4.69 17.61
CA ALA A 16 -20.57 3.47 18.17
C ALA A 16 -19.49 2.76 18.98
N GLY A 17 -19.83 2.36 20.22
CA GLY A 17 -18.88 1.67 21.09
C GLY A 17 -18.41 0.33 20.51
N THR A 18 -17.28 -0.18 21.00
CA THR A 18 -16.78 -1.51 20.59
C THR A 18 -17.83 -2.60 20.86
N GLY A 19 -18.01 -3.52 19.91
CA GLY A 19 -18.95 -4.63 20.05
C GLY A 19 -20.42 -4.29 19.79
N THR A 20 -20.75 -3.04 19.45
CA THR A 20 -22.12 -2.60 19.12
C THR A 20 -22.61 -3.01 17.72
N GLY A 21 -21.79 -3.74 16.96
CA GLY A 21 -22.15 -4.19 15.61
C GLY A 21 -21.93 -3.15 14.52
N LYS A 22 -21.07 -2.14 14.71
CA LYS A 22 -20.70 -1.13 13.70
C LYS A 22 -20.39 -1.74 12.33
N THR A 23 -19.59 -2.81 12.33
CA THR A 23 -19.23 -3.56 11.10
C THR A 23 -20.45 -4.08 10.36
N TYR A 24 -21.44 -4.63 11.08
CA TYR A 24 -22.66 -5.16 10.48
C TYR A 24 -23.56 -4.02 9.99
N ALA A 25 -23.60 -2.91 10.73
CA ALA A 25 -24.42 -1.75 10.41
C ALA A 25 -24.07 -1.14 9.04
N TYR A 26 -22.80 -1.19 8.63
CA TYR A 26 -22.40 -0.76 7.28
C TYR A 26 -22.34 -1.91 6.25
N LEU A 27 -21.97 -3.14 6.65
CA LEU A 27 -21.88 -4.25 5.69
C LEU A 27 -23.24 -4.69 5.16
N VAL A 28 -24.27 -4.73 6.00
CA VAL A 28 -25.62 -5.17 5.60
C VAL A 28 -26.18 -4.31 4.46
N PRO A 29 -26.25 -2.97 4.59
CA PRO A 29 -26.73 -2.15 3.48
C PRO A 29 -25.74 -2.10 2.32
N ALA A 30 -24.43 -2.17 2.54
CA ALA A 30 -23.45 -2.23 1.44
C ALA A 30 -23.60 -3.50 0.57
N LEU A 31 -23.91 -4.65 1.18
CA LEU A 31 -24.12 -5.92 0.47
C LEU A 31 -25.47 -5.98 -0.25
N ARG A 32 -26.49 -5.29 0.27
CA ARG A 32 -27.84 -5.25 -0.33
C ARG A 32 -28.03 -4.13 -1.35
N GLY A 33 -27.23 -3.07 -1.23
CA GLY A 33 -27.33 -1.90 -2.09
C GLY A 33 -26.80 -2.18 -3.50
N GLU A 34 -27.19 -1.30 -4.42
CA GLU A 34 -26.66 -1.29 -5.78
C GLU A 34 -25.44 -0.37 -5.88
N GLY A 35 -24.50 -0.74 -6.75
CA GLY A 35 -23.28 0.04 -6.98
C GLY A 35 -22.11 -0.36 -6.09
N ARG A 36 -20.94 0.18 -6.43
CA ARG A 36 -19.68 -0.18 -5.78
C ARG A 36 -19.50 0.59 -4.48
N VAL A 37 -19.12 -0.11 -3.41
CA VAL A 37 -18.78 0.46 -2.10
C VAL A 37 -17.31 0.21 -1.80
N ILE A 38 -16.56 1.25 -1.47
CA ILE A 38 -15.19 1.13 -0.95
C ILE A 38 -15.27 1.21 0.58
N ILE A 39 -14.74 0.20 1.25
CA ILE A 39 -14.64 0.15 2.71
C ILE A 39 -13.18 0.26 3.10
N SER A 40 -12.82 1.33 3.81
CA SER A 40 -11.48 1.59 4.28
C SER A 40 -11.40 1.41 5.79
N THR A 41 -10.31 0.81 6.28
CA THR A 41 -10.03 0.65 7.72
C THR A 41 -8.61 1.05 8.10
N GLY A 42 -8.34 1.20 9.40
CA GLY A 42 -7.09 1.71 9.95
C GLY A 42 -5.85 0.87 9.66
N THR A 43 -5.90 -0.43 9.96
CA THR A 43 -4.72 -1.30 9.91
C THR A 43 -4.89 -2.47 8.94
N LYS A 44 -3.78 -3.05 8.46
CA LYS A 44 -3.81 -4.25 7.61
C LYS A 44 -4.47 -5.44 8.31
N ALA A 45 -4.26 -5.58 9.62
CA ALA A 45 -4.88 -6.64 10.42
C ALA A 45 -6.40 -6.49 10.49
N LEU A 46 -6.91 -5.27 10.72
CA LEU A 46 -8.34 -4.98 10.67
C LEU A 46 -8.90 -5.18 9.25
N GLN A 47 -8.12 -4.83 8.23
CA GLN A 47 -8.48 -5.04 6.83
C GLN A 47 -8.65 -6.53 6.51
N ASP A 48 -7.68 -7.36 6.93
CA ASP A 48 -7.75 -8.81 6.78
C ASP A 48 -8.90 -9.42 7.57
N GLN A 49 -9.15 -8.94 8.79
CA GLN A 49 -10.27 -9.36 9.62
C GLN A 49 -11.62 -9.07 8.94
N LEU A 50 -11.80 -7.84 8.48
CA LEU A 50 -13.01 -7.40 7.80
C LEU A 50 -13.29 -8.27 6.56
N PHE A 51 -12.27 -8.49 5.73
CA PHE A 51 -12.43 -9.21 4.47
C PHE A 51 -12.55 -10.74 4.65
N LYS A 52 -11.75 -11.35 5.51
CA LYS A 52 -11.68 -12.82 5.64
C LYS A 52 -12.72 -13.39 6.61
N ARG A 53 -13.25 -12.58 7.52
CA ARG A 53 -14.16 -13.05 8.59
C ARG A 53 -15.48 -12.32 8.60
N ASP A 54 -15.46 -10.99 8.75
CA ASP A 54 -16.68 -10.26 9.07
C ASP A 54 -17.60 -10.13 7.84
N LEU A 55 -17.05 -9.81 6.66
CA LEU A 55 -17.79 -9.75 5.40
C LEU A 55 -18.40 -11.10 4.99
N PRO A 56 -17.65 -12.22 4.95
CA PRO A 56 -18.24 -13.54 4.65
C PRO A 56 -19.34 -13.94 5.64
N ARG A 57 -19.18 -13.62 6.93
CA ARG A 57 -20.17 -13.93 7.97
C ARG A 57 -21.47 -13.16 7.75
N VAL A 58 -21.40 -11.86 7.44
CA VAL A 58 -22.59 -11.06 7.14
C VAL A 58 -23.24 -11.53 5.85
N ALA A 59 -22.47 -11.79 4.79
CA ALA A 59 -23.01 -12.28 3.53
C ALA A 59 -23.73 -13.64 3.70
N GLN A 60 -23.15 -14.57 4.47
CA GLN A 60 -23.78 -15.84 4.80
C GLN A 60 -25.09 -15.65 5.55
N ALA A 61 -25.14 -14.76 6.55
CA ALA A 61 -26.35 -14.47 7.31
C ALA A 61 -27.47 -13.86 6.43
N LEU A 62 -27.10 -13.16 5.35
CA LEU A 62 -28.03 -12.58 4.39
C LEU A 62 -28.39 -13.54 3.23
N GLY A 63 -27.77 -14.72 3.15
CA GLY A 63 -27.95 -15.64 2.01
C GLY A 63 -27.39 -15.10 0.70
N LEU A 64 -26.36 -14.24 0.76
CA LEU A 64 -25.75 -13.59 -0.39
C LEU A 64 -24.36 -14.18 -0.67
N THR A 65 -23.97 -14.21 -1.95
CA THR A 65 -22.58 -14.44 -2.35
C THR A 65 -21.93 -13.09 -2.60
N PRO A 66 -21.00 -12.64 -1.75
CA PRO A 66 -20.46 -11.30 -1.87
C PRO A 66 -19.47 -11.22 -3.04
N HIS A 67 -19.69 -10.26 -3.95
CA HIS A 67 -18.69 -9.92 -4.95
C HIS A 67 -17.72 -8.89 -4.36
N ALA A 68 -16.75 -9.37 -3.57
CA ALA A 68 -15.83 -8.53 -2.82
C ALA A 68 -14.37 -8.79 -3.18
N ALA A 69 -13.55 -7.74 -3.14
CA ALA A 69 -12.10 -7.82 -3.35
C ALA A 69 -11.33 -7.11 -2.22
N LEU A 70 -10.15 -7.65 -1.90
CA LEU A 70 -9.18 -7.06 -0.98
C LEU A 70 -8.05 -6.43 -1.79
N LEU A 71 -7.80 -5.14 -1.58
CA LEU A 71 -6.72 -4.45 -2.25
C LEU A 71 -5.77 -3.80 -1.24
N LYS A 72 -4.49 -4.16 -1.34
CA LYS A 72 -3.40 -3.65 -0.50
C LYS A 72 -2.41 -2.84 -1.35
N GLY A 73 -1.48 -2.15 -0.68
CA GLY A 73 -0.36 -1.50 -1.37
C GLY A 73 0.57 -2.54 -2.04
N ARG A 74 1.26 -2.15 -3.12
CA ARG A 74 2.13 -3.04 -3.92
C ARG A 74 3.18 -3.81 -3.12
N ALA A 75 3.73 -3.23 -2.06
CA ALA A 75 4.73 -3.85 -1.19
C ALA A 75 4.18 -5.04 -0.35
N ASN A 76 2.87 -5.30 -0.43
CA ASN A 76 2.24 -6.47 0.19
C ASN A 76 2.14 -7.66 -0.77
N TYR A 77 2.42 -7.47 -2.06
CA TYR A 77 2.33 -8.54 -3.05
C TYR A 77 3.72 -9.02 -3.49
N LEU A 78 3.86 -10.33 -3.60
CA LEU A 78 5.03 -10.95 -4.21
C LEU A 78 5.16 -10.49 -5.67
N CYS A 79 6.35 -10.02 -6.03
CA CYS A 79 6.71 -9.69 -7.40
C CYS A 79 7.55 -10.84 -7.97
N LEU A 80 6.95 -11.64 -8.85
CA LEU A 80 7.62 -12.80 -9.46
C LEU A 80 8.91 -12.42 -10.20
N HIS A 81 8.90 -11.27 -10.88
CA HIS A 81 10.09 -10.78 -11.57
C HIS A 81 11.23 -10.45 -10.59
N ARG A 82 10.94 -9.72 -9.51
CA ARG A 82 11.96 -9.37 -8.51
C ARG A 82 12.42 -10.58 -7.70
N MET A 83 11.54 -11.54 -7.43
CA MET A 83 11.92 -12.83 -6.87
C MET A 83 12.94 -13.55 -7.76
N GLN A 84 12.73 -13.57 -9.08
CA GLN A 84 13.70 -14.16 -10.02
C GLN A 84 15.04 -13.43 -9.99
N LEU A 85 15.03 -12.09 -10.04
CA LEU A 85 16.26 -11.29 -9.91
C LEU A 85 17.00 -11.56 -8.60
N ALA A 86 16.28 -11.68 -7.49
CA ALA A 86 16.89 -11.99 -6.19
C ALA A 86 17.51 -13.39 -6.15
N LEU A 87 16.90 -14.37 -6.84
CA LEU A 87 17.44 -15.73 -6.97
C LEU A 87 18.69 -15.76 -7.84
N ASP A 88 18.71 -14.99 -8.94
CA ASP A 88 19.81 -14.93 -9.89
C ASP A 88 21.02 -14.15 -9.36
N ASP A 89 20.78 -13.09 -8.58
CA ASP A 89 21.82 -12.25 -7.96
C ASP A 89 22.68 -13.08 -6.98
N GLY A 90 22.07 -14.03 -6.26
CA GLY A 90 22.78 -14.94 -5.34
C GLY A 90 23.48 -14.26 -4.16
N ARG A 91 23.38 -12.93 -4.05
CA ARG A 91 23.91 -12.15 -2.92
C ARG A 91 22.97 -12.28 -1.73
N GLY A 92 23.53 -12.36 -0.54
CA GLY A 92 22.77 -12.45 0.71
C GLY A 92 23.43 -13.39 1.72
N GLY A 93 23.09 -13.23 2.99
CA GLY A 93 23.53 -14.17 4.02
C GLY A 93 22.85 -15.55 3.87
N ALA A 94 23.36 -16.56 4.56
CA ALA A 94 22.76 -17.90 4.58
C ALA A 94 21.28 -17.87 5.02
N HIS A 95 20.94 -17.00 5.98
CA HIS A 95 19.57 -16.84 6.47
C HIS A 95 18.62 -16.30 5.40
N GLU A 96 19.04 -15.26 4.68
CA GLU A 96 18.25 -14.63 3.62
C GLU A 96 18.07 -15.58 2.43
N THR A 97 19.12 -16.33 2.08
CA THR A 97 19.07 -17.36 1.03
C THR A 97 18.05 -18.44 1.38
N HIS A 98 17.99 -18.86 2.64
CA HIS A 98 16.99 -19.82 3.11
C HIS A 98 15.57 -19.24 3.01
N GLN A 99 15.35 -17.99 3.44
CA GLN A 99 14.04 -17.34 3.33
C GLN A 99 13.60 -17.18 1.87
N LEU A 100 14.52 -16.85 0.97
CA LEU A 100 14.23 -16.73 -0.46
C LEU A 100 13.82 -18.08 -1.06
N ALA A 101 14.44 -19.18 -0.63
CA ALA A 101 14.04 -20.53 -1.03
C ALA A 101 12.62 -20.89 -0.54
N LEU A 102 12.27 -20.52 0.70
CA LEU A 102 10.91 -20.67 1.24
C LEU A 102 9.89 -19.85 0.44
N ILE A 103 10.21 -18.61 0.12
CA ILE A 103 9.34 -17.73 -0.68
C ILE A 103 9.13 -18.29 -2.09
N ARG A 104 10.18 -18.83 -2.72
CA ARG A 104 10.07 -19.49 -4.04
C ARG A 104 9.13 -20.69 -3.99
N GLN A 105 9.19 -21.50 -2.93
CA GLN A 105 8.27 -22.62 -2.75
C GLN A 105 6.84 -22.14 -2.54
N TRP A 106 6.65 -21.11 -1.71
CA TRP A 106 5.35 -20.52 -1.42
C TRP A 106 4.72 -19.85 -2.66
N ALA A 107 5.53 -19.26 -3.55
CA ALA A 107 5.05 -18.64 -4.78
C ALA A 107 4.21 -19.57 -5.67
N ALA A 108 4.47 -20.89 -5.61
CA ALA A 108 3.72 -21.90 -6.34
C ALA A 108 2.40 -22.31 -5.66
N ALA A 109 2.21 -21.99 -4.38
CA ALA A 109 1.08 -22.43 -3.57
C ALA A 109 0.17 -21.28 -3.08
N THR A 110 0.65 -20.04 -3.13
CA THR A 110 -0.13 -18.86 -2.73
C THR A 110 -1.35 -18.65 -3.61
N ARG A 111 -2.43 -18.17 -3.01
CA ARG A 111 -3.70 -17.91 -3.73
C ARG A 111 -3.79 -16.47 -4.23
N SER A 112 -3.12 -15.55 -3.56
CA SER A 112 -3.21 -14.12 -3.85
C SER A 112 -1.87 -13.42 -4.00
N GLY A 113 -0.76 -14.09 -3.66
CA GLY A 113 0.57 -13.48 -3.56
C GLY A 113 0.70 -12.45 -2.44
N ASP A 114 -0.30 -12.31 -1.57
CA ASP A 114 -0.24 -11.47 -0.39
C ASP A 114 0.74 -12.06 0.62
N ARG A 115 1.75 -11.28 1.01
CA ARG A 115 2.76 -11.69 2.00
C ARG A 115 2.14 -12.13 3.33
N ALA A 116 0.94 -11.66 3.67
CA ALA A 116 0.22 -12.08 4.88
C ALA A 116 -0.19 -13.56 4.85
N GLU A 117 -0.17 -14.23 3.69
CA GLU A 117 -0.34 -15.69 3.60
C GLU A 117 0.93 -16.47 3.97
N MET A 118 2.10 -15.81 4.06
CA MET A 118 3.39 -16.44 4.30
C MET A 118 3.72 -16.50 5.79
N ALA A 119 3.37 -17.61 6.45
CA ALA A 119 3.64 -17.78 7.88
C ALA A 119 5.11 -18.09 8.21
N ALA A 120 5.86 -18.66 7.27
CA ALA A 120 7.22 -19.15 7.53
C ALA A 120 8.31 -18.06 7.45
N VAL A 121 7.99 -16.88 6.91
CA VAL A 121 8.91 -15.74 6.83
C VAL A 121 8.27 -14.55 7.55
N PRO A 122 8.92 -13.99 8.58
CA PRO A 122 8.42 -12.81 9.30
C PRO A 122 8.14 -11.63 8.36
N GLU A 123 7.11 -10.82 8.65
CA GLU A 123 6.73 -9.68 7.80
C GLU A 123 7.78 -8.57 7.71
N ASP A 124 8.66 -8.48 8.70
CA ASP A 124 9.77 -7.53 8.80
C ASP A 124 11.09 -8.07 8.24
N ALA A 125 11.09 -9.29 7.70
CA ALA A 125 12.29 -9.92 7.15
C ALA A 125 12.91 -9.10 6.00
N PRO A 126 14.25 -8.94 5.96
CA PRO A 126 14.95 -8.11 4.98
C PRO A 126 14.87 -8.65 3.54
N VAL A 127 14.41 -9.89 3.37
CA VAL A 127 14.14 -10.50 2.06
C VAL A 127 12.95 -9.84 1.33
N TRP A 128 11.97 -9.29 2.06
CA TRP A 128 10.74 -8.76 1.44
C TRP A 128 10.97 -7.60 0.47
N PRO A 129 11.79 -6.58 0.77
CA PRO A 129 12.15 -5.54 -0.20
C PRO A 129 12.80 -6.07 -1.49
N ARG A 130 13.43 -7.24 -1.45
CA ARG A 130 14.04 -7.86 -2.64
C ARG A 130 13.03 -8.58 -3.52
N VAL A 131 11.94 -9.09 -2.96
CA VAL A 131 10.93 -9.88 -3.69
C VAL A 131 9.60 -9.16 -3.90
N THR A 132 9.44 -7.94 -3.37
CA THR A 132 8.28 -7.06 -3.57
C THR A 132 8.69 -5.83 -4.36
N SER A 133 7.72 -5.12 -4.96
CA SER A 133 8.00 -3.94 -5.80
C SER A 133 7.60 -2.61 -5.13
N THR A 134 8.33 -1.55 -5.46
CA THR A 134 7.99 -0.14 -5.19
C THR A 134 7.45 0.52 -6.47
N THR A 135 7.03 1.78 -6.39
CA THR A 135 6.59 2.54 -7.57
C THR A 135 7.73 2.75 -8.56
N GLU A 136 8.93 3.00 -8.04
CA GLU A 136 10.14 3.29 -8.82
C GLU A 136 10.73 2.07 -9.52
N ASN A 137 10.65 0.88 -8.89
CA ASN A 137 11.33 -0.32 -9.41
C ASN A 137 10.43 -1.28 -10.21
N CYS A 138 9.17 -0.90 -10.43
CA CYS A 138 8.20 -1.75 -11.11
C CYS A 138 8.15 -1.42 -12.60
N LEU A 139 8.31 -2.44 -13.45
CA LEU A 139 8.30 -2.32 -14.91
C LEU A 139 6.90 -2.05 -15.52
N GLY A 140 5.84 -2.07 -14.69
CA GLY A 140 4.47 -1.82 -15.15
C GLY A 140 4.06 -2.77 -16.27
N GLY A 141 3.43 -2.23 -17.32
CA GLY A 141 2.95 -2.99 -18.48
C GLY A 141 4.05 -3.66 -19.31
N THR A 142 5.32 -3.29 -19.13
CA THR A 142 6.47 -3.91 -19.82
C THR A 142 7.06 -5.09 -19.06
N CYS A 143 6.50 -5.42 -17.88
CA CYS A 143 6.98 -6.51 -17.05
C CYS A 143 6.81 -7.86 -17.75
N PRO A 144 7.86 -8.71 -17.85
CA PRO A 144 7.73 -10.05 -18.43
C PRO A 144 6.75 -10.96 -17.67
N GLN A 145 6.49 -10.66 -16.40
CA GLN A 145 5.61 -11.42 -15.51
C GLN A 145 4.23 -10.75 -15.33
N PHE A 146 3.82 -9.87 -16.27
CA PHE A 146 2.62 -9.05 -16.12
C PHE A 146 1.33 -9.86 -15.95
N GLU A 147 1.12 -10.90 -16.76
CA GLU A 147 -0.10 -11.73 -16.70
C GLU A 147 -0.20 -12.55 -15.39
N GLU A 148 0.94 -12.99 -14.88
CA GLU A 148 1.03 -13.75 -13.63
C GLU A 148 1.07 -12.83 -12.38
N CYS A 149 1.12 -11.50 -12.57
CA CYS A 149 1.36 -10.54 -11.51
C CYS A 149 0.21 -10.45 -10.50
N TRP A 150 0.50 -10.80 -9.25
CA TRP A 150 -0.44 -10.77 -8.13
C TRP A 150 -1.07 -9.40 -7.90
N LEU A 151 -0.29 -8.32 -7.98
CA LEU A 151 -0.80 -6.95 -7.86
C LEU A 151 -1.79 -6.61 -8.98
N VAL A 152 -1.51 -7.01 -10.23
CA VAL A 152 -2.39 -6.74 -11.37
C VAL A 152 -3.68 -7.54 -11.24
N LYS A 153 -3.59 -8.83 -10.88
CA LYS A 153 -4.74 -9.69 -10.58
C LYS A 153 -5.62 -9.09 -9.47
N ALA A 154 -5.02 -8.63 -8.37
CA ALA A 154 -5.75 -7.97 -7.27
C ALA A 154 -6.43 -6.66 -7.70
N ARG A 155 -5.76 -5.84 -8.52
CA ARG A 155 -6.35 -4.62 -9.09
C ARG A 155 -7.52 -4.93 -10.02
N ARG A 156 -7.39 -5.92 -10.91
CA ARG A 156 -8.50 -6.36 -11.79
C ARG A 156 -9.70 -6.84 -10.96
N ALA A 157 -9.47 -7.68 -9.96
CA ALA A 157 -10.53 -8.13 -9.05
C ALA A 157 -11.22 -6.95 -8.32
N ALA A 158 -10.46 -5.95 -7.88
CA ALA A 158 -11.03 -4.74 -7.28
C ALA A 158 -11.89 -3.92 -8.27
N GLN A 159 -11.47 -3.84 -9.54
CA GLN A 159 -12.24 -3.19 -10.60
C GLN A 159 -13.55 -3.91 -10.92
N GLU A 160 -13.65 -5.22 -10.68
CA GLU A 160 -14.87 -5.98 -10.94
C GLU A 160 -15.77 -6.04 -9.70
N ALA A 161 -15.20 -5.97 -8.49
CA ALA A 161 -15.91 -6.12 -7.24
C ALA A 161 -16.96 -5.03 -6.97
N GLN A 162 -18.05 -5.45 -6.33
CA GLN A 162 -19.06 -4.57 -5.73
C GLN A 162 -18.54 -3.96 -4.43
N ILE A 163 -17.84 -4.74 -3.60
CA ILE A 163 -17.24 -4.25 -2.36
C ILE A 163 -15.73 -4.34 -2.45
N VAL A 164 -15.04 -3.23 -2.28
CA VAL A 164 -13.57 -3.21 -2.24
C VAL A 164 -13.11 -2.81 -0.85
N VAL A 165 -12.37 -3.71 -0.20
CA VAL A 165 -11.80 -3.49 1.12
C VAL A 165 -10.36 -3.00 0.99
N VAL A 166 -10.10 -1.78 1.48
CA VAL A 166 -8.78 -1.11 1.47
C VAL A 166 -8.37 -0.69 2.88
N ASN A 167 -7.12 -0.26 3.06
CA ASN A 167 -6.73 0.48 4.26
C ASN A 167 -6.74 1.99 3.99
N HIS A 168 -6.76 2.80 5.07
CA HIS A 168 -6.77 4.25 4.95
C HIS A 168 -5.57 4.79 4.18
N HIS A 169 -4.40 4.19 4.34
CA HIS A 169 -3.20 4.61 3.62
C HIS A 169 -3.37 4.48 2.09
N LEU A 170 -3.94 3.37 1.61
CA LEU A 170 -4.18 3.18 0.18
C LEU A 170 -5.28 4.10 -0.34
N LEU A 171 -6.33 4.32 0.45
CA LEU A 171 -7.40 5.27 0.11
C LEU A 171 -6.85 6.69 -0.05
N LEU A 172 -6.06 7.16 0.91
CA LEU A 172 -5.48 8.51 0.88
C LEU A 172 -4.43 8.65 -0.22
N ALA A 173 -3.63 7.61 -0.46
CA ALA A 173 -2.69 7.59 -1.59
C ALA A 173 -3.40 7.73 -2.95
N ASP A 174 -4.53 7.04 -3.14
CA ASP A 174 -5.34 7.18 -4.37
C ASP A 174 -5.94 8.58 -4.51
N LEU A 175 -6.41 9.17 -3.41
CA LEU A 175 -6.96 10.54 -3.40
C LEU A 175 -5.88 11.59 -3.73
N ALA A 176 -4.66 11.44 -3.20
CA ALA A 176 -3.55 12.33 -3.51
C ALA A 176 -3.15 12.24 -5.00
N LEU A 177 -3.01 11.03 -5.54
CA LEU A 177 -2.67 10.82 -6.96
C LEU A 177 -3.72 11.37 -7.93
N LYS A 178 -5.01 11.31 -7.54
CA LYS A 178 -6.11 11.90 -8.31
C LYS A 178 -6.02 13.42 -8.39
N GLN A 179 -5.57 14.10 -7.34
CA GLN A 179 -5.38 15.55 -7.36
C GLN A 179 -4.28 15.97 -8.33
N ASP A 180 -3.23 15.14 -8.47
CA ASP A 180 -2.12 15.40 -9.38
C ASP A 180 -2.39 14.95 -10.83
N GLY A 181 -3.54 14.32 -11.10
CA GLY A 181 -3.94 13.84 -12.42
C GLY A 181 -3.25 12.54 -12.88
N PHE A 182 -2.54 11.84 -11.99
CA PHE A 182 -1.75 10.65 -12.31
C PHE A 182 -2.46 9.34 -11.95
N GLY A 183 -3.38 8.89 -12.82
CA GLY A 183 -3.95 7.54 -12.82
C GLY A 183 -4.77 7.14 -11.58
N GLU A 184 -5.65 6.15 -11.73
CA GLU A 184 -6.48 5.65 -10.63
C GLU A 184 -5.98 4.28 -10.14
N ILE A 185 -5.78 4.15 -8.82
CA ILE A 185 -5.51 2.85 -8.19
C ILE A 185 -6.83 2.17 -7.83
N LEU A 186 -7.75 2.95 -7.25
CA LEU A 186 -9.04 2.47 -6.80
C LEU A 186 -10.11 2.70 -7.88
N PRO A 187 -11.04 1.74 -8.03
CA PRO A 187 -12.20 1.95 -8.88
C PRO A 187 -13.07 3.13 -8.43
N GLY A 188 -13.83 3.72 -9.35
CA GLY A 188 -14.93 4.63 -9.00
C GLY A 188 -15.96 3.93 -8.09
N ALA A 189 -16.44 4.60 -7.05
CA ALA A 189 -17.38 4.06 -6.08
C ALA A 189 -18.61 4.96 -5.93
N ALA A 190 -19.77 4.33 -5.67
CA ALA A 190 -21.00 5.03 -5.34
C ALA A 190 -21.01 5.52 -3.88
N ALA A 191 -20.27 4.84 -3.00
CA ALA A 191 -20.14 5.21 -1.60
C ALA A 191 -18.78 4.79 -1.01
N PHE A 192 -18.36 5.54 0.01
CA PHE A 192 -17.17 5.24 0.81
C PHE A 192 -17.59 5.02 2.27
N VAL A 193 -17.10 3.94 2.87
CA VAL A 193 -17.24 3.66 4.30
C VAL A 193 -15.87 3.75 4.93
N MET A 194 -15.73 4.63 5.92
CA MET A 194 -14.49 4.83 6.66
C MET A 194 -14.64 4.23 8.06
N ASP A 195 -14.15 3.00 8.25
CA ASP A 195 -14.10 2.37 9.56
C ASP A 195 -12.86 2.79 10.32
N GLU A 196 -12.92 2.91 11.65
CA GLU A 196 -11.85 3.54 12.45
C GLU A 196 -11.45 4.95 11.97
N ALA A 197 -12.43 5.73 11.50
CA ALA A 197 -12.26 7.08 10.95
C ALA A 197 -11.51 8.07 11.87
N HIS A 198 -11.40 7.79 13.17
CA HIS A 198 -10.60 8.58 14.11
C HIS A 198 -9.11 8.65 13.73
N GLN A 199 -8.61 7.69 12.94
CA GLN A 199 -7.22 7.67 12.46
C GLN A 199 -7.00 8.54 11.21
N LEU A 200 -8.08 8.91 10.51
CA LEU A 200 -7.98 9.61 9.23
C LEU A 200 -7.33 10.99 9.33
N PRO A 201 -7.61 11.86 10.32
CA PRO A 201 -7.02 13.19 10.36
C PRO A 201 -5.48 13.17 10.40
N GLU A 202 -4.91 12.29 11.24
CA GLU A 202 -3.47 12.13 11.35
C GLU A 202 -2.85 11.57 10.06
N LEU A 203 -3.46 10.52 9.50
CA LEU A 203 -2.99 9.92 8.25
C LEU A 203 -3.10 10.89 7.07
N ALA A 204 -4.19 11.64 6.97
CA ALA A 204 -4.37 12.65 5.94
C ALA A 204 -3.29 13.74 6.07
N GLY A 205 -2.97 14.16 7.29
CA GLY A 205 -1.85 15.07 7.56
C GLY A 205 -0.53 14.58 6.96
N GLN A 206 -0.24 13.28 7.04
CA GLN A 206 1.00 12.72 6.47
C GLN A 206 1.01 12.68 4.93
N PHE A 207 -0.14 12.44 4.29
CA PHE A 207 -0.24 12.35 2.82
C PHE A 207 -0.30 13.71 2.13
N PHE A 208 -0.94 14.70 2.76
CA PHE A 208 -1.13 16.04 2.20
C PHE A 208 -0.11 17.06 2.71
N THR A 209 0.90 16.62 3.46
CA THR A 209 2.04 17.45 3.86
C THR A 209 3.27 17.09 3.04
N GLU A 210 3.87 18.08 2.39
CA GLU A 210 5.21 17.95 1.84
C GLU A 210 6.24 18.01 2.98
N SER A 211 7.11 17.00 3.06
CA SER A 211 8.18 16.96 4.05
C SER A 211 9.53 16.83 3.39
N LEU A 212 10.51 17.54 3.94
CA LEU A 212 11.90 17.49 3.52
C LEU A 212 12.75 17.10 4.71
N SER A 213 13.37 15.92 4.65
CA SER A 213 14.21 15.41 5.74
C SER A 213 15.70 15.62 5.47
N HIS A 214 16.48 15.73 6.55
CA HIS A 214 17.94 15.75 6.48
C HIS A 214 18.48 14.56 5.68
N ARG A 215 17.88 13.38 5.85
CA ARG A 215 18.28 12.16 5.14
C ARG A 215 18.08 12.31 3.64
N GLN A 216 16.89 12.74 3.18
CA GLN A 216 16.62 12.93 1.74
C GLN A 216 17.62 13.90 1.10
N LEU A 217 17.91 15.02 1.76
CA LEU A 217 18.89 15.99 1.24
C LEU A 217 20.33 15.47 1.27
N SER A 218 20.67 14.62 2.26
CA SER A 218 21.99 13.98 2.32
C SER A 218 22.16 12.91 1.25
N ASP A 219 21.14 12.09 1.03
CA ASP A 219 21.11 11.06 0.00
C ASP A 219 21.20 11.72 -1.38
N LEU A 220 20.43 12.79 -1.64
CA LEU A 220 20.52 13.59 -2.87
C LEU A 220 21.93 14.15 -3.12
N ALA A 221 22.59 14.66 -2.08
CA ALA A 221 23.97 15.14 -2.16
C ALA A 221 24.95 14.02 -2.56
N GLN A 222 24.81 12.84 -1.97
CA GLN A 222 25.65 11.67 -2.27
C GLN A 222 25.41 11.16 -3.69
N ASP A 223 24.15 11.02 -4.08
CA ASP A 223 23.75 10.58 -5.42
C ASP A 223 24.27 11.54 -6.49
N THR A 224 24.18 12.86 -6.26
CA THR A 224 24.72 13.88 -7.16
C THR A 224 26.23 13.69 -7.38
N LEU A 225 27.00 13.48 -6.32
CA LEU A 225 28.44 13.27 -6.44
C LEU A 225 28.78 11.93 -7.14
N ALA A 226 28.02 10.88 -6.83
CA ALA A 226 28.19 9.57 -7.43
C ALA A 226 27.98 9.61 -8.95
N GLU A 227 26.89 10.23 -9.41
CA GLU A 227 26.59 10.39 -10.84
C GLU A 227 27.60 11.32 -11.55
N CYS A 228 28.09 12.36 -10.86
CA CYS A 228 29.10 13.27 -11.43
C CYS A 228 30.48 12.64 -11.60
N SER A 229 30.79 11.56 -10.89
CA SER A 229 32.10 10.89 -10.97
C SER A 229 32.43 10.38 -12.39
N GLY A 230 31.41 10.10 -13.20
CA GLY A 230 31.56 9.66 -14.60
C GLY A 230 31.61 10.79 -15.63
N VAL A 231 31.41 12.05 -15.24
CA VAL A 231 31.26 13.18 -16.17
C VAL A 231 32.38 14.21 -15.94
N SER A 232 33.21 14.41 -16.97
CA SER A 232 34.35 15.32 -16.88
C SER A 232 33.91 16.76 -16.56
N GLY A 233 34.51 17.38 -15.55
CA GLY A 233 34.23 18.76 -15.12
C GLY A 233 32.99 18.95 -14.24
N ALA A 234 32.03 18.01 -14.25
CA ALA A 234 30.81 18.11 -13.44
C ALA A 234 31.10 18.07 -11.92
N LEU A 235 32.02 17.19 -11.51
CA LEU A 235 32.42 17.06 -10.11
C LEU A 235 32.99 18.37 -9.54
N ALA A 236 33.84 19.06 -10.32
CA ALA A 236 34.45 20.33 -9.88
C ALA A 236 33.42 21.46 -9.72
N ALA A 237 32.36 21.45 -10.53
CA ALA A 237 31.29 22.44 -10.44
C ALA A 237 30.32 22.17 -9.28
N LEU A 238 30.00 20.89 -9.01
CA LEU A 238 28.96 20.51 -8.06
C LEU A 238 29.47 20.21 -6.64
N SER A 239 30.73 19.81 -6.47
CA SER A 239 31.31 19.54 -5.15
C SER A 239 31.17 20.73 -4.17
N PRO A 240 31.47 21.99 -4.54
CA PRO A 240 31.32 23.12 -3.62
C PRO A 240 29.87 23.36 -3.19
N VAL A 241 28.91 23.10 -4.09
CA VAL A 241 27.47 23.27 -3.80
C VAL A 241 27.00 22.18 -2.83
N VAL A 242 27.47 20.94 -3.04
CA VAL A 242 27.17 19.82 -2.13
C VAL A 242 27.76 20.07 -0.74
N ASP A 243 28.98 20.60 -0.65
CA ASP A 243 29.61 20.94 0.64
C ASP A 243 28.80 21.99 1.41
N VAL A 244 28.32 23.03 0.74
CA VAL A 244 27.45 24.06 1.33
C VAL A 244 26.14 23.44 1.81
N LEU A 245 25.50 22.57 1.02
CA LEU A 245 24.28 21.88 1.42
C LEU A 245 24.52 21.02 2.66
N GLN A 246 25.57 20.21 2.69
CA GLN A 246 25.89 19.37 3.84
C GLN A 246 26.20 20.19 5.09
N GLN A 247 26.84 21.36 4.94
CA GLN A 247 27.06 22.27 6.05
C GLN A 247 25.74 22.83 6.58
N ALA A 248 24.88 23.35 5.71
CA ALA A 248 23.56 23.88 6.09
C ALA A 248 22.70 22.79 6.78
N LEU A 249 22.78 21.55 6.32
CA LEU A 249 22.11 20.40 6.94
C LEU A 249 22.58 20.13 8.37
N ARG A 250 23.90 20.19 8.61
CA ARG A 250 24.47 20.03 9.95
C ARG A 250 24.03 21.15 10.89
N GLU A 251 24.07 22.39 10.40
CA GLU A 251 23.64 23.57 11.17
C GLU A 251 22.15 23.51 11.50
N ALA A 252 21.30 23.18 10.53
CA ALA A 252 19.87 23.01 10.72
C ALA A 252 19.55 21.89 11.73
N ARG A 253 20.29 20.78 11.68
CA ARG A 253 20.14 19.68 12.64
C ARG A 253 20.43 20.14 14.07
N LEU A 254 21.51 20.89 14.29
CA LEU A 254 21.87 21.44 15.60
C LEU A 254 20.84 22.45 16.12
N ALA A 255 20.22 23.23 15.23
CA ALA A 255 19.18 24.20 15.61
C ALA A 255 17.81 23.57 15.90
N LEU A 256 17.57 22.32 15.44
CA LEU A 256 16.33 21.58 15.59
C LEU A 256 16.42 20.46 16.64
N GLU A 257 17.58 20.26 17.27
CA GLU A 257 17.69 19.40 18.46
C GLU A 257 16.93 20.07 19.63
N PRO A 258 16.06 19.32 20.35
CA PRO A 258 15.25 19.87 21.45
C PRO A 258 16.07 20.27 22.67
#